data_AF-A0AA96UBZ2-F1
#
_entry.id   AF-A0AA96UBZ2-F1
#
_cell.length_a   1.000
_cell.length_b   1.000
_cell.length_c   1.000
_cell.angle_alpha   90.00
_cell.angle_beta   90.00
_cell.angle_gamma   90.00
#
_symmetry.space_group_name_H-M   'P 1'
#
loop_
_entity.id
_entity.type
_entity.pdbx_description
1 polymer ?
#
loop_
_entity_poly.entity_id
_entity_poly.type
_entity_poly.pdbx_seq_one_letter_code
_entity_poly.pdbx_strand_id
1 'polypeptide(L)'
;MTESDRTPHQGSAAEEPVYADRVYRSVPSVIAGAMMLAVAAWLIIDAVVSGTGATPWVALAAAPVFAFPVIAYTLRPVVRANDRRLVVRNPLRTIVAPWGKVEQLKAGYSVELFADGRKFQVWAIPVSIRQRKKATRRATRAAAEGDPNLPARPARKTPRPDQLDPTRAWSDAVVTALQEQAERNAHKPAAAGELQATWCWWIIAPTLAGLVALVSVIAAT
;
A
#
# COMPACT_ATOMS: atom_id res chain seq x y z
N MET A 1 -45.47 20.77 -45.40
CA MET A 1 -45.06 21.36 -44.11
C MET A 1 -45.23 20.28 -43.05
N THR A 2 -44.15 19.59 -42.70
CA THR A 2 -44.12 18.64 -41.57
C THR A 2 -43.20 19.23 -40.52
N GLU A 3 -43.81 19.70 -39.44
CA GLU A 3 -43.18 20.37 -38.32
C GLU A 3 -42.46 19.31 -37.47
N SER A 4 -41.13 19.40 -37.40
CA SER A 4 -40.28 18.51 -36.63
C SER A 4 -40.16 19.09 -35.23
N ASP A 5 -40.95 18.58 -34.29
CA ASP A 5 -40.77 18.88 -32.88
C ASP A 5 -39.48 18.21 -32.38
N ARG A 6 -38.44 19.01 -32.18
CA ARG A 6 -37.16 18.60 -31.56
C ARG A 6 -36.96 19.45 -30.31
N THR A 7 -37.56 19.03 -29.20
CA THR A 7 -37.06 19.42 -27.88
C THR A 7 -35.70 18.75 -27.64
N PRO A 8 -34.61 19.49 -27.38
CA PRO A 8 -33.36 18.87 -26.99
C PRO A 8 -33.52 18.29 -25.58
N HIS A 9 -33.42 16.97 -25.46
CA HIS A 9 -33.24 16.32 -24.17
C HIS A 9 -31.92 16.84 -23.57
N GLN A 10 -32.05 17.66 -22.54
CA GLN A 10 -30.92 18.10 -21.72
C GLN A 10 -30.40 16.85 -21.00
N GLY A 11 -29.38 16.22 -21.59
CA GLY A 11 -28.71 15.09 -20.98
C GLY A 11 -28.26 15.48 -19.59
N SER A 12 -28.76 14.77 -18.58
CA SER A 12 -28.30 14.88 -17.20
C SER A 12 -26.77 14.91 -17.21
N ALA A 13 -26.19 15.96 -16.64
CA ALA A 13 -24.75 16.09 -16.51
C ALA A 13 -24.20 14.77 -15.97
N ALA A 14 -23.30 14.16 -16.75
CA ALA A 14 -22.63 12.93 -16.36
C ALA A 14 -22.04 13.14 -14.95
N GLU A 15 -22.40 12.25 -14.03
CA GLU A 15 -21.77 12.12 -12.72
C GLU A 15 -20.26 12.23 -12.90
N GLU A 16 -19.64 13.25 -12.29
CA GLU A 16 -18.20 13.46 -12.35
C GLU A 16 -17.48 12.14 -12.03
N PRO A 17 -16.49 11.73 -12.84
CA PRO A 17 -15.89 10.42 -12.71
C PRO A 17 -15.29 10.29 -11.31
N VAL A 18 -15.78 9.31 -10.55
CA VAL A 18 -15.23 8.86 -9.26
C VAL A 18 -13.73 8.65 -9.44
N TYR A 19 -12.92 9.63 -9.03
CA TYR A 19 -11.49 9.65 -9.29
C TYR A 19 -10.85 8.38 -8.73
N ALA A 20 -10.17 7.63 -9.60
CA ALA A 20 -9.60 6.33 -9.24
C ALA A 20 -8.61 6.49 -8.07
N ASP A 21 -8.89 5.83 -6.95
CA ASP A 21 -7.96 5.74 -5.81
C ASP A 21 -6.57 5.35 -6.33
N ARG A 22 -5.58 6.20 -6.14
CA ARG A 22 -4.20 5.84 -6.45
C ARG A 22 -3.71 4.84 -5.42
N VAL A 23 -3.33 3.64 -5.88
CA VAL A 23 -2.94 2.51 -5.04
C VAL A 23 -1.42 2.35 -5.05
N TYR A 24 -0.80 2.42 -3.88
CA TYR A 24 0.63 2.17 -3.69
C TYR A 24 0.85 0.91 -2.85
N ARG A 25 1.53 -0.08 -3.42
CA ARG A 25 1.89 -1.36 -2.76
C ARG A 25 3.08 -2.02 -3.44
N SER A 26 3.78 -2.87 -2.69
CA SER A 26 4.85 -3.72 -3.22
C SER A 26 4.29 -4.99 -3.88
N VAL A 27 4.34 -5.06 -5.21
CA VAL A 27 3.92 -6.26 -5.98
C VAL A 27 4.74 -7.50 -5.61
N PRO A 28 6.09 -7.44 -5.47
CA PRO A 28 6.89 -8.61 -5.09
C PRO A 28 6.49 -9.22 -3.75
N SER A 29 6.14 -8.38 -2.75
CA SER A 29 5.69 -8.89 -1.45
C SER A 29 4.39 -9.68 -1.55
N VAL A 30 3.48 -9.27 -2.45
CA VAL A 30 2.21 -9.98 -2.65
C VAL A 30 2.46 -11.34 -3.27
N ILE A 31 3.29 -11.41 -4.31
CA ILE A 31 3.63 -12.67 -4.98
C ILE A 31 4.29 -13.63 -3.99
N ALA A 32 5.28 -13.15 -3.24
CA ALA A 32 5.96 -13.96 -2.23
C ALA A 32 4.99 -14.47 -1.15
N GLY A 33 4.10 -13.59 -0.65
CA GLY A 33 3.07 -13.95 0.31
C GLY A 33 2.11 -15.01 -0.21
N ALA A 34 1.61 -14.84 -1.44
CA ALA A 34 0.71 -15.80 -2.07
C ALA A 34 1.38 -17.18 -2.27
N MET A 35 2.63 -17.20 -2.72
CA MET A 35 3.40 -18.44 -2.83
C MET A 35 3.61 -19.11 -1.47
N MET A 36 3.94 -18.33 -0.43
CA MET A 36 4.16 -18.84 0.93
C MET A 36 2.88 -19.46 1.51
N LEU A 37 1.72 -18.83 1.27
CA LEU A 37 0.43 -19.39 1.66
C LEU A 37 0.09 -20.66 0.88
N ALA A 38 0.39 -20.72 -0.42
CA ALA A 38 0.14 -21.91 -1.22
C ALA A 38 0.95 -23.11 -0.73
N VAL A 39 2.24 -22.92 -0.45
CA VAL A 39 3.11 -23.97 0.10
C VAL A 39 2.64 -24.37 1.50
N ALA A 40 2.32 -23.42 2.37
CA ALA A 40 1.82 -23.74 3.70
C ALA A 40 0.49 -24.49 3.66
N ALA A 41 -0.44 -24.09 2.79
CA ALA A 41 -1.71 -24.79 2.58
C ALA A 41 -1.47 -26.23 2.13
N TRP A 42 -0.56 -26.47 1.18
CA TRP A 42 -0.16 -27.82 0.79
C TRP A 42 0.32 -28.61 2.01
N LEU A 43 1.31 -28.10 2.75
CA LEU A 43 1.91 -28.80 3.89
C LEU A 43 0.89 -29.09 5.01
N ILE A 44 0.00 -28.15 5.29
CA ILE A 44 -1.07 -28.33 6.28
C ILE A 44 -2.04 -29.42 5.81
N ILE A 45 -2.45 -29.41 4.54
CA ILE A 45 -3.34 -30.43 3.98
C ILE A 45 -2.68 -31.81 4.05
N ASP A 46 -1.42 -31.93 3.64
CA ASP A 46 -0.66 -33.18 3.72
C ASP A 46 -0.55 -33.66 5.18
N ALA A 47 -0.19 -32.80 6.12
CA ALA A 47 -0.10 -33.15 7.54
C ALA A 47 -1.46 -33.56 8.14
N VAL A 48 -2.57 -33.02 7.64
CA VAL A 48 -3.93 -33.38 8.08
C VAL A 48 -4.36 -34.73 7.51
N VAL A 49 -4.03 -35.02 6.25
CA VAL A 49 -4.45 -36.26 5.56
C VAL A 49 -3.54 -37.44 5.88
N SER A 50 -2.23 -37.21 5.89
CA SER A 50 -1.19 -38.23 6.02
C SER A 50 -0.69 -38.38 7.46
N GLY A 51 -0.97 -37.40 8.33
CA GLY A 51 -0.44 -37.35 9.70
C GLY A 51 -1.08 -38.38 10.64
N THR A 52 -0.29 -38.87 11.59
CA THR A 52 -0.74 -39.79 12.65
C THR A 52 -0.63 -39.14 14.03
N GLY A 53 -1.33 -39.72 15.01
CA GLY A 53 -1.36 -39.20 16.38
C GLY A 53 -1.91 -37.78 16.45
N ALA A 54 -1.16 -36.87 17.07
CA ALA A 54 -1.56 -35.47 17.23
C ALA A 54 -1.25 -34.57 16.03
N THR A 55 -0.52 -35.08 15.03
CA THR A 55 -0.03 -34.28 13.89
C THR A 55 -1.14 -33.49 13.17
N PRO A 56 -2.31 -34.08 12.85
CA PRO A 56 -3.39 -33.33 12.19
C PRO A 56 -3.93 -32.17 13.03
N TRP A 57 -4.04 -32.36 14.35
CA TRP A 57 -4.53 -31.33 15.27
C TRP A 57 -3.53 -30.19 15.44
N VAL A 58 -2.24 -30.50 15.52
CA VAL A 58 -1.17 -29.51 15.54
C VAL A 58 -1.17 -28.71 14.24
N ALA A 59 -1.31 -29.38 13.08
CA ALA A 59 -1.34 -28.72 11.77
C ALA A 59 -2.54 -27.76 11.63
N LEU A 60 -3.74 -28.18 12.06
CA LEU A 60 -4.94 -27.34 12.06
C LEU A 60 -4.80 -26.13 12.99
N ALA A 61 -4.21 -26.31 14.18
CA ALA A 61 -4.01 -25.22 15.12
C ALA A 61 -2.91 -24.23 14.66
N ALA A 62 -1.85 -24.74 14.01
CA ALA A 62 -0.77 -23.92 13.46
C ALA A 62 -1.19 -23.12 12.21
N ALA A 63 -2.17 -23.62 11.44
CA ALA A 63 -2.64 -23.00 10.21
C ALA A 63 -3.00 -21.50 10.36
N PRO A 64 -3.90 -21.09 11.28
CA PRO A 64 -4.20 -19.67 11.49
C PRO A 64 -3.02 -18.87 12.05
N VAL A 65 -2.16 -19.47 12.89
CA VAL A 65 -0.96 -18.81 13.44
C VAL A 65 0.01 -18.42 12.33
N PHE A 66 0.07 -19.20 11.26
CA PHE A 66 0.91 -18.91 10.11
C PHE A 66 0.19 -18.05 9.06
N ALA A 67 -1.00 -18.45 8.63
CA ALA A 67 -1.67 -17.86 7.48
C ALA A 67 -2.06 -16.39 7.72
N PHE A 68 -2.64 -16.05 8.87
CA PHE A 68 -3.11 -14.68 9.13
C PHE A 68 -1.97 -13.67 9.21
N PRO A 69 -0.85 -13.93 9.92
CA PRO A 69 0.32 -13.06 9.85
C PRO A 69 0.88 -12.94 8.45
N VAL A 70 1.02 -14.04 7.68
CA VAL A 70 1.50 -13.93 6.29
C VAL A 70 0.60 -13.01 5.49
N ILE A 71 -0.72 -13.17 5.55
CA ILE A 71 -1.68 -12.26 4.89
C ILE A 71 -1.49 -10.80 5.37
N ALA A 72 -1.36 -10.59 6.68
CA ALA A 72 -1.20 -9.28 7.30
C ALA A 72 0.02 -8.53 6.77
N TYR A 73 1.16 -9.22 6.66
CA TYR A 73 2.44 -8.59 6.36
C TYR A 73 2.78 -8.55 4.87
N THR A 74 2.10 -9.35 4.03
CA THR A 74 2.44 -9.49 2.61
C THR A 74 1.33 -9.06 1.65
N LEU A 75 0.06 -9.36 1.96
CA LEU A 75 -1.06 -9.13 1.05
C LEU A 75 -1.88 -7.88 1.42
N ARG A 76 -2.01 -7.62 2.72
CA ARG A 76 -2.79 -6.50 3.26
C ARG A 76 -2.16 -5.12 3.06
N PRO A 77 -0.84 -4.92 3.17
CA PRO A 77 -0.28 -3.58 3.20
C PRO A 77 -0.55 -2.81 1.91
N VAL A 78 -1.28 -1.70 2.01
CA VAL A 78 -1.58 -0.84 0.88
C VAL A 78 -1.83 0.60 1.33
N VAL A 79 -1.34 1.57 0.56
CA VAL A 79 -1.75 2.97 0.66
C VAL A 79 -2.70 3.30 -0.48
N ARG A 80 -3.86 3.88 -0.17
CA ARG A 80 -4.81 4.39 -1.14
C ARG A 80 -4.94 5.90 -0.93
N ALA A 81 -4.83 6.67 -2.00
CA ALA A 81 -4.95 8.11 -1.97
C ALA A 81 -5.99 8.56 -3.00
N ASN A 82 -6.97 9.34 -2.57
CA ASN A 82 -7.93 10.02 -3.44
C ASN A 82 -8.06 11.49 -3.05
N ASP A 83 -8.98 12.23 -3.63
CA ASP A 83 -9.08 13.68 -3.38
C ASP A 83 -9.60 14.03 -1.98
N ARG A 84 -10.20 13.06 -1.26
CA ARG A 84 -10.81 13.29 0.06
C ARG A 84 -9.87 12.91 1.19
N ARG A 85 -9.17 11.77 1.06
CA ARG A 85 -8.42 11.17 2.16
C ARG A 85 -7.28 10.26 1.71
N LEU A 86 -6.36 10.05 2.64
CA LEU A 86 -5.33 9.04 2.63
C LEU A 86 -5.76 7.85 3.48
N VAL A 87 -5.74 6.63 2.91
CA VAL A 87 -5.99 5.39 3.64
C VAL A 87 -4.72 4.56 3.67
N VAL A 88 -4.15 4.36 4.86
CA VAL A 88 -2.98 3.51 5.09
C VAL A 88 -3.42 2.22 5.76
N ARG A 89 -3.41 1.12 5.02
CA ARG A 89 -3.61 -0.22 5.58
C ARG A 89 -2.24 -0.81 5.93
N ASN A 90 -1.97 -0.91 7.22
CA ASN A 90 -0.81 -1.60 7.79
C ASN A 90 -1.16 -3.05 8.14
N PRO A 91 -0.20 -3.90 8.55
CA PRO A 91 -0.50 -5.30 8.85
C PRO A 91 -1.62 -5.50 9.86
N LEU A 92 -1.57 -4.78 10.99
CA LEU A 92 -2.52 -4.96 12.09
C LEU A 92 -3.45 -3.76 12.31
N ARG A 93 -3.30 -2.69 11.54
CA ARG A 93 -4.09 -1.45 11.68
C ARG A 93 -4.50 -0.87 10.34
N THR A 94 -5.58 -0.12 10.32
CA THR A 94 -5.99 0.71 9.20
C THR A 94 -6.15 2.14 9.68
N ILE A 95 -5.47 3.07 9.01
CA ILE A 95 -5.52 4.49 9.30
C ILE A 95 -6.25 5.17 8.14
N VAL A 96 -7.27 5.96 8.45
CA VAL A 96 -7.98 6.82 7.51
C VAL A 96 -7.71 8.26 7.94
N ALA A 97 -6.91 8.97 7.16
CA ALA A 97 -6.50 10.34 7.42
C ALA A 97 -7.09 11.25 6.32
N PRO A 98 -8.11 12.07 6.64
CA PRO A 98 -8.54 13.16 5.77
C PRO A 98 -7.37 14.11 5.50
N TRP A 99 -7.27 14.69 4.30
CA TRP A 99 -6.10 15.52 3.97
C TRP A 99 -5.94 16.74 4.87
N GLY A 100 -7.03 17.32 5.39
CA GLY A 100 -6.97 18.43 6.35
C GLY A 100 -6.38 18.04 7.72
N LYS A 101 -6.20 16.74 7.99
CA LYS A 101 -5.52 16.23 9.19
C LYS A 101 -4.09 15.75 8.91
N VAL A 102 -3.66 15.68 7.65
CA VAL A 102 -2.32 15.25 7.27
C VAL A 102 -1.36 16.43 7.41
N GLU A 103 -0.40 16.33 8.32
CA GLU A 103 0.59 17.37 8.57
C GLU A 103 1.82 17.17 7.69
N GLN A 104 2.32 15.93 7.63
CA GLN A 104 3.53 15.62 6.88
C GLN A 104 3.62 14.13 6.56
N LEU A 105 4.20 13.80 5.40
CA LEU A 105 4.77 12.47 5.16
C LEU A 105 6.28 12.57 5.07
N LYS A 106 7.01 11.62 5.66
CA LYS A 106 8.48 11.60 5.65
C LYS A 106 9.00 10.23 5.23
N ALA A 107 9.93 10.19 4.29
CA ALA A 107 10.66 8.97 3.92
C ALA A 107 12.03 8.94 4.60
N GLY A 108 12.14 8.28 5.75
CA GLY A 108 13.40 8.04 6.47
C GLY A 108 13.98 6.65 6.20
N TYR A 109 14.21 5.90 7.28
CA TYR A 109 14.42 4.43 7.25
C TYR A 109 13.12 3.65 7.03
N SER A 110 11.99 4.33 7.15
CA SER A 110 10.65 3.89 6.82
C SER A 110 9.85 5.12 6.38
N VAL A 111 8.68 4.89 5.77
CA VAL A 111 7.76 5.99 5.50
C VAL A 111 6.88 6.22 6.72
N GLU A 112 6.79 7.48 7.14
CA GLU A 112 6.07 7.91 8.34
C GLU A 112 5.03 8.95 7.95
N LEU A 113 3.81 8.79 8.45
CA LEU A 113 2.69 9.71 8.33
C LEU A 113 2.49 10.44 9.67
N PHE A 114 2.49 11.76 9.63
CA PHE A 114 2.12 12.64 10.73
C PHE A 114 0.74 13.20 10.46
N ALA A 115 -0.20 12.95 11.37
CA ALA A 115 -1.56 13.42 11.25
C ALA A 115 -2.19 13.63 12.63
N ASP A 116 -2.81 14.80 12.84
CA ASP A 116 -3.51 15.16 14.07
C ASP A 116 -2.65 14.97 15.33
N GLY A 117 -1.39 15.43 15.28
CA GLY A 117 -0.38 15.28 16.34
C GLY A 117 0.13 13.84 16.56
N ARG A 118 -0.29 12.88 15.73
CA ARG A 118 0.06 11.46 15.88
C ARG A 118 0.94 10.98 14.75
N LYS A 119 1.82 10.04 15.07
CA LYS A 119 2.76 9.41 14.14
C LYS A 119 2.33 7.98 13.81
N PHE A 120 2.31 7.65 12.53
CA PHE A 120 2.03 6.31 12.03
C PHE A 120 3.11 5.84 11.06
N GLN A 121 3.53 4.59 11.17
CA GLN A 121 4.37 3.95 10.18
C GLN A 121 3.53 3.58 8.95
N VAL A 122 4.11 3.62 7.75
CA VAL A 122 3.46 3.27 6.48
C VAL A 122 4.15 2.05 5.88
N TRP A 123 3.58 0.86 6.11
CA TRP A 123 4.24 -0.41 5.79
C TRP A 123 4.30 -0.71 4.28
N ALA A 124 3.29 -0.27 3.54
CA ALA A 124 3.13 -0.66 2.13
C ALA A 124 4.17 -0.03 1.19
N ILE A 125 4.92 0.97 1.66
CA ILE A 125 5.91 1.70 0.88
C ILE A 125 7.30 1.31 1.37
N PRO A 126 7.92 0.26 0.80
CA PRO A 126 9.29 -0.11 1.17
C PRO A 126 10.27 1.01 0.79
N VAL A 127 11.16 1.35 1.71
CA VAL A 127 12.35 2.14 1.40
C VAL A 127 13.46 1.21 0.94
N SER A 128 14.19 1.60 -0.10
CA SER A 128 15.33 0.82 -0.59
C SER A 128 16.57 1.69 -0.65
N ILE A 129 17.55 1.39 0.21
CA ILE A 129 18.88 2.02 0.18
C ILE A 129 19.55 1.81 -1.18
N ARG A 130 19.38 0.63 -1.77
CA ARG A 130 19.89 0.31 -3.12
C ARG A 130 19.26 1.20 -4.19
N GLN A 131 17.94 1.41 -4.12
CA GLN A 131 17.27 2.32 -5.06
C GLN A 131 17.73 3.76 -4.86
N ARG A 132 17.88 4.24 -3.61
CA ARG A 132 18.43 5.57 -3.32
C ARG A 132 19.84 5.76 -3.89
N LYS A 133 20.75 4.82 -3.67
CA LYS A 133 22.11 4.88 -4.24
C LYS A 133 22.08 4.90 -5.78
N LYS A 134 21.20 4.10 -6.40
CA LYS A 134 21.01 4.07 -7.87
C LYS A 134 20.43 5.38 -8.39
N ALA A 135 19.48 5.97 -7.66
CA ALA A 135 18.86 7.26 -7.93
C ALA A 135 19.89 8.39 -7.88
N THR A 136 20.68 8.50 -6.81
CA THR A 136 21.77 9.49 -6.69
C THR A 136 22.76 9.38 -7.85
N ARG A 137 23.20 8.16 -8.21
CA ARG A 137 24.12 7.96 -9.36
C ARG A 137 23.49 8.41 -10.69
N ARG A 138 22.18 8.26 -10.86
CA ARG A 138 21.47 8.75 -12.06
C ARG A 138 21.32 10.26 -12.05
N ALA A 139 21.02 10.87 -10.91
CA ALA A 139 20.93 12.32 -10.77
C ALA A 139 22.29 13.00 -11.04
N THR A 140 23.39 12.46 -10.50
CA THR A 140 24.74 12.96 -10.79
C THR A 140 25.09 12.85 -12.27
N ARG A 141 24.69 11.76 -12.94
CA ARG A 141 24.87 11.61 -14.40
C ARG A 141 24.05 12.62 -15.20
N ALA A 142 22.78 12.83 -14.84
CA ALA A 142 21.92 13.81 -15.49
C ALA A 142 22.43 15.24 -15.28
N ALA A 143 22.96 15.56 -14.10
CA ALA A 143 23.60 16.85 -13.83
C ALA A 143 24.86 17.06 -14.68
N ALA A 144 25.68 16.02 -14.87
CA ALA A 144 26.82 16.07 -15.78
C ALA A 144 26.39 16.18 -17.26
N GLU A 145 25.28 15.56 -17.68
CA GLU A 145 24.74 15.70 -19.04
C GLU A 145 24.20 17.12 -19.33
N GLY A 146 23.86 17.90 -18.29
CA GLY A 146 23.44 19.30 -18.41
C GLY A 146 24.59 20.32 -18.32
N ASP A 147 25.83 19.88 -18.22
CA ASP A 147 27.02 20.73 -18.22
C ASP A 147 27.29 21.26 -19.65
N PRO A 148 27.28 22.58 -19.90
CA PRO A 148 27.51 23.15 -21.23
C PRO A 148 28.92 22.86 -21.80
N ASN A 149 29.87 22.40 -20.98
CA ASN A 149 31.22 22.05 -21.42
C ASN A 149 31.40 20.58 -21.87
N LEU A 150 30.35 19.75 -21.80
CA LEU A 150 30.42 18.33 -22.21
C LEU A 150 29.74 18.07 -23.57
N PRO A 151 30.26 17.14 -24.39
CA PRO A 151 29.68 16.84 -25.69
C PRO A 151 28.24 16.31 -25.56
N ALA A 152 27.30 16.96 -26.26
CA ALA A 152 25.87 16.66 -26.23
C ALA A 152 25.61 15.21 -26.68
N ARG A 153 25.01 14.40 -25.79
CA ARG A 153 24.54 13.03 -26.09
C ARG A 153 23.05 13.09 -26.47
N PRO A 154 22.54 12.20 -27.36
CA PRO A 154 21.15 12.28 -27.83
C PRO A 154 20.14 12.37 -26.70
N ALA A 155 19.21 13.33 -26.85
CA ALA A 155 18.20 13.70 -25.87
C ALA A 155 17.39 12.48 -25.43
N ARG A 156 17.40 12.22 -24.12
CA ARG A 156 16.58 11.19 -23.50
C ARG A 156 15.12 11.64 -23.51
N LYS A 157 14.21 10.77 -23.97
CA LYS A 157 12.76 11.01 -23.96
C LYS A 157 12.32 11.55 -22.59
N THR A 158 11.60 12.67 -22.62
CA THR A 158 10.91 13.26 -21.46
C THR A 158 10.01 12.21 -20.80
N PRO A 159 10.06 12.05 -19.46
CA PRO A 159 9.15 11.17 -18.75
C PRO A 159 7.71 11.63 -18.98
N ARG A 160 6.77 10.69 -19.14
CA ARG A 160 5.34 11.02 -19.17
C ARG A 160 4.90 11.52 -17.78
N PRO A 161 3.87 12.39 -17.68
CA PRO A 161 3.41 12.96 -16.40
C PRO A 161 2.94 11.93 -15.36
N ASP A 162 2.60 10.72 -15.80
CA ASP A 162 2.14 9.60 -14.97
C ASP A 162 3.28 8.71 -14.44
N GLN A 163 4.52 8.92 -14.90
CA GLN A 163 5.68 8.16 -14.48
C GLN A 163 6.44 8.87 -13.36
N LEU A 164 6.56 8.19 -12.21
CA LEU A 164 7.41 8.62 -11.09
C LEU A 164 8.85 8.87 -11.57
N ASP A 165 9.44 9.98 -11.11
CA ASP A 165 10.78 10.42 -11.49
C ASP A 165 11.83 9.28 -11.37
N PRO A 166 12.44 8.83 -12.49
CA PRO A 166 13.38 7.71 -12.50
C PRO A 166 14.74 8.03 -11.87
N THR A 167 14.97 9.30 -11.51
CA THR A 167 16.15 9.77 -10.76
C THR A 167 15.91 9.77 -9.25
N ARG A 168 14.69 9.46 -8.78
CA ARG A 168 14.34 9.32 -7.36
C ARG A 168 14.13 7.85 -7.00
N ALA A 169 14.32 7.53 -5.72
CA ALA A 169 13.88 6.24 -5.21
C ALA A 169 12.34 6.19 -5.20
N TRP A 170 11.76 5.01 -5.44
CA TRP A 170 10.31 4.88 -5.56
C TRP A 170 9.58 5.36 -4.30
N SER A 171 10.11 5.07 -3.10
CA SER A 171 9.54 5.57 -1.83
C SER A 171 9.49 7.09 -1.76
N ASP A 172 10.55 7.75 -2.23
CA ASP A 172 10.71 9.20 -2.12
C ASP A 172 9.80 9.92 -3.13
N ALA A 173 9.66 9.34 -4.34
CA ALA A 173 8.71 9.80 -5.35
C ALA A 173 7.25 9.63 -4.89
N VAL A 174 6.90 8.51 -4.24
CA VAL A 174 5.55 8.31 -3.66
C VAL A 174 5.28 9.31 -2.54
N VAL A 175 6.23 9.53 -1.62
CA VAL A 175 6.05 10.52 -0.54
C VAL A 175 5.87 11.93 -1.11
N THR A 176 6.65 12.31 -2.12
CA THR A 176 6.49 13.61 -2.81
C THR A 176 5.09 13.74 -3.40
N ALA A 177 4.63 12.74 -4.15
CA ALA A 177 3.30 12.76 -4.77
C ALA A 177 2.16 12.85 -3.74
N LEU A 178 2.31 12.18 -2.60
CA LEU A 178 1.33 12.23 -1.50
C LEU A 178 1.36 13.58 -0.77
N GLN A 179 2.53 14.22 -0.62
CA GLN A 179 2.65 15.57 -0.08
C GLN A 179 1.97 16.60 -1.00
N GLU A 180 2.23 16.56 -2.30
CA GLU A 180 1.56 17.41 -3.28
C GLU A 180 0.04 17.21 -3.29
N GLN A 181 -0.43 15.99 -3.02
CA GLN A 181 -1.86 15.71 -2.90
C GLN A 181 -2.45 16.22 -1.58
N ALA A 182 -1.67 16.20 -0.50
CA ALA A 182 -2.08 16.80 0.78
C ALA A 182 -2.23 18.32 0.64
N GLU A 183 -1.23 19.01 0.09
CA GLU A 183 -1.24 20.47 -0.10
C GLU A 183 -2.42 20.92 -0.98
N ARG A 184 -2.67 20.21 -2.09
CA ARG A 184 -3.78 20.52 -3.01
C ARG A 184 -5.16 20.29 -2.43
N ASN A 185 -5.30 19.37 -1.46
CA ASN A 185 -6.62 18.98 -0.96
C ASN A 185 -6.90 19.45 0.48
N ALA A 186 -5.89 19.90 1.23
CA ALA A 186 -6.01 20.23 2.66
C ALA A 186 -7.11 21.29 2.96
N HIS A 187 -7.30 22.25 2.05
CA HIS A 187 -8.28 23.33 2.20
C HIS A 187 -9.69 22.98 1.69
N LYS A 188 -9.87 21.81 1.08
CA LYS A 188 -11.18 21.42 0.52
C LYS A 188 -12.12 20.96 1.65
N PRO A 189 -13.40 21.34 1.64
CA PRO A 189 -14.36 20.88 2.63
C PRO A 189 -14.53 19.35 2.62
N ALA A 190 -14.34 18.71 1.45
CA ALA A 190 -14.35 17.26 1.32
C ALA A 190 -13.16 16.54 1.98
N ALA A 191 -12.13 17.28 2.40
CA ALA A 191 -10.98 16.79 3.16
C ALA A 191 -11.10 17.03 4.67
N ALA A 192 -12.24 17.57 5.13
CA ALA A 192 -12.59 17.65 6.54
C ALA A 192 -13.01 16.28 7.09
N GLY A 193 -12.69 16.02 8.35
CA GLY A 193 -13.08 14.81 9.06
C GLY A 193 -12.12 14.45 10.19
N GLU A 194 -12.43 13.34 10.85
CA GLU A 194 -11.62 12.81 11.95
C GLU A 194 -10.60 11.79 11.46
N LEU A 195 -9.44 11.79 12.10
CA LEU A 195 -8.44 10.76 11.94
C LEU A 195 -8.91 9.46 12.60
N GLN A 196 -9.11 8.41 11.81
CA GLN A 196 -9.53 7.10 12.33
C GLN A 196 -8.38 6.11 12.27
N ALA A 197 -8.15 5.38 13.36
CA ALA A 197 -7.17 4.30 13.42
C ALA A 197 -7.82 3.05 14.03
N THR A 198 -8.13 2.06 13.19
CA THR A 198 -8.84 0.85 13.60
C THR A 198 -7.91 -0.37 13.61
N TRP A 199 -8.12 -1.26 14.58
CA TRP A 199 -7.42 -2.53 14.65
C TRP A 199 -8.02 -3.56 13.69
N CYS A 200 -7.15 -4.43 13.19
CA CYS A 200 -7.54 -5.49 12.28
C CYS A 200 -7.90 -6.76 13.05
N TRP A 201 -9.05 -6.76 13.72
CA TRP A 201 -9.47 -7.88 14.58
C TRP A 201 -9.65 -9.20 13.82
N TRP A 202 -10.02 -9.16 12.54
CA TRP A 202 -10.12 -10.37 11.72
C TRP A 202 -8.77 -11.05 11.46
N ILE A 203 -7.63 -10.40 11.73
CA ILE A 203 -6.30 -11.02 11.70
C ILE A 203 -5.89 -11.42 13.12
N ILE A 204 -6.01 -10.49 14.07
CA ILE A 204 -5.53 -10.67 15.43
C ILE A 204 -6.27 -11.81 16.12
N ALA A 205 -7.60 -11.81 16.08
CA ALA A 205 -8.44 -12.78 16.78
C ALA A 205 -8.18 -14.23 16.33
N PRO A 206 -8.21 -14.58 15.03
CA PRO A 206 -7.94 -15.96 14.62
C PRO A 206 -6.48 -16.37 14.81
N THR A 207 -5.51 -15.45 14.68
CA THR A 207 -4.10 -15.74 15.00
C THR A 207 -3.96 -16.14 16.47
N LEU A 208 -4.57 -15.38 17.39
CA LEU A 208 -4.52 -15.66 18.82
C LEU A 208 -5.30 -16.92 19.20
N ALA A 209 -6.49 -17.13 18.63
CA ALA A 209 -7.27 -18.34 18.85
C ALA A 209 -6.49 -19.59 18.38
N GLY A 210 -5.86 -19.50 17.20
CA GLY A 210 -4.95 -20.52 16.69
C GLY A 210 -3.79 -20.81 17.63
N LEU A 211 -3.16 -19.75 18.17
CA LEU A 211 -2.04 -19.88 19.09
C LEU A 211 -2.45 -20.58 20.38
N VAL A 212 -3.60 -20.22 20.96
CA VAL A 212 -4.13 -20.87 22.16
C VAL A 212 -4.44 -22.35 21.88
N ALA A 213 -5.08 -22.65 20.75
CA ALA A 213 -5.35 -24.03 20.34
C ALA A 213 -4.04 -24.82 20.17
N LEU A 214 -3.02 -24.22 19.54
CA LEU A 214 -1.75 -24.86 19.29
C LEU A 214 -1.02 -25.20 20.59
N VAL A 215 -0.95 -24.25 21.51
CA VAL A 215 -0.37 -24.46 22.85
C VAL A 215 -1.12 -25.54 23.61
N SER A 216 -2.45 -25.54 23.53
CA SER A 216 -3.30 -26.52 24.22
C SER A 216 -3.08 -27.93 23.69
N VAL A 217 -2.99 -28.09 22.36
CA VAL A 217 -2.69 -29.40 21.75
C VAL A 217 -1.31 -29.88 22.17
N ILE A 218 -0.28 -29.03 22.06
CA ILE A 218 1.10 -29.42 22.44
C ILE A 218 1.20 -29.78 23.93
N ALA A 219 0.48 -29.09 24.80
CA ALA A 219 0.48 -29.39 26.24
C ALA A 219 -0.28 -30.68 26.59
N ALA A 220 -1.19 -31.12 25.71
CA ALA A 220 -2.02 -32.31 25.91
C ALA A 220 -1.45 -33.57 25.22
N THR A 221 -0.36 -33.43 24.47
CA THR A 221 0.34 -34.52 23.75
C THR A 221 1.60 -34.94 24.46
#